data_AF-C9SKU9-F1
#
_entry.id   AF-C9SKU9-F1
#
_cell.length_a   1.000
_cell.length_b   1.000
_cell.length_c   1.000
_cell.angle_alpha   90.00
_cell.angle_beta   90.00
_cell.angle_gamma   90.00
#
_symmetry.space_group_name_H-M   'P 1'
#
loop_
_entity.id
_entity.type
_entity.pdbx_description
1 polymer ?
#
loop_
_entity_poly.entity_id
_entity_poly.type
_entity_poly.pdbx_seq_one_letter_code
_entity_poly.pdbx_strand_id
1 'polypeptide(L)'
;MATLPSSMGSDNNSRAVTEPIAVTQRGNEGILKIIFWYVASADSTAVRDEGTQEGHEDFDTIWAGFDEVESILSFADDQSIAREAIMTVRRGQLAI
;
A
#
# COMPACT_ATOMS: atom_id res chain seq x y z
N MET A 1 2.40 -11.21 26.87
CA MET A 1 3.40 -10.27 26.32
C MET A 1 4.09 -10.96 25.17
N ALA A 2 4.00 -10.43 23.96
CA ALA A 2 4.67 -10.99 22.78
C ALA A 2 6.00 -10.25 22.58
N THR A 3 7.10 -11.00 22.51
CA THR A 3 8.44 -10.46 22.29
C THR A 3 8.70 -10.41 20.79
N LEU A 4 8.99 -9.21 20.27
CA LEU A 4 9.33 -8.99 18.86
C LEU A 4 10.74 -9.57 18.55
N PRO A 5 10.95 -10.18 17.37
CA PRO A 5 12.24 -10.76 16.99
C PRO A 5 13.31 -9.71 16.69
N SER A 6 14.55 -10.07 17.00
CA SER A 6 15.75 -9.23 17.05
C SER A 6 16.35 -8.84 15.67
N SER A 7 15.62 -8.98 14.56
CA SER A 7 16.13 -8.60 13.23
C SER A 7 15.81 -7.15 12.83
N MET A 8 15.10 -6.38 13.66
CA MET A 8 14.93 -4.94 13.47
C MET A 8 16.17 -4.18 13.98
N GLY A 9 17.27 -4.34 13.27
CA GLY A 9 18.55 -3.71 13.58
C GLY A 9 19.19 -3.09 12.35
N SER A 10 18.61 -2.01 11.84
CA SER A 10 19.35 -0.90 11.23
C SER A 10 18.42 0.31 11.13
N ASP A 11 18.81 1.40 11.78
CA ASP A 11 18.10 2.67 11.80
C ASP A 11 17.93 3.23 10.38
N ASN A 12 16.76 3.02 9.79
CA ASN A 12 16.22 3.95 8.81
C ASN A 12 14.87 4.41 9.35
N ASN A 13 14.86 5.63 9.87
CA ASN A 13 13.78 6.23 10.64
C ASN A 13 12.57 6.58 9.76
N SER A 14 12.10 5.66 8.90
CA SER A 14 10.81 5.76 8.25
C SER A 14 9.75 5.43 9.31
N ARG A 15 9.45 6.41 10.16
CA ARG A 15 8.31 6.32 11.08
C ARG A 15 7.09 5.92 10.23
N ALA A 16 6.50 4.77 10.56
CA ALA A 16 5.33 4.26 9.84
C ALA A 16 4.28 5.37 9.76
N VAL A 17 3.75 5.59 8.56
CA VAL A 17 2.67 6.56 8.35
C VAL A 17 1.46 6.04 9.13
N THR A 18 1.09 6.73 10.20
CA THR A 18 -0.03 6.34 11.06
C THR A 18 -1.36 6.97 10.66
N GLU A 19 -1.34 7.94 9.75
CA GLU A 19 -2.52 8.66 9.27
C GLU A 19 -2.80 8.31 7.80
N PRO A 20 -4.05 7.97 7.44
CA PRO A 20 -4.37 7.61 6.07
C PRO A 20 -4.29 8.82 5.14
N ILE A 21 -3.83 8.62 3.92
CA ILE A 21 -3.86 9.64 2.85
C ILE A 21 -5.26 9.81 2.26
N ALA A 22 -6.12 8.79 2.42
CA ALA A 22 -7.50 8.80 2.00
C ALA A 22 -8.31 7.75 2.76
N VAL A 23 -9.62 8.00 2.88
CA VAL A 23 -10.60 7.02 3.36
C VAL A 23 -11.68 6.91 2.30
N THR A 24 -11.94 5.70 1.82
CA THR A 24 -13.01 5.43 0.85
C THR A 24 -14.00 4.41 1.41
N GLN A 25 -15.18 4.36 0.81
CA GLN A 25 -16.22 3.40 1.14
C GLN A 25 -16.68 2.72 -0.15
N ARG A 26 -16.78 1.39 -0.13
CA ARG A 26 -17.25 0.60 -1.29
C ARG A 26 -18.33 -0.37 -0.85
N GLY A 27 -19.51 -0.28 -1.48
CA GLY A 27 -20.56 -1.26 -1.34
C GLY A 27 -20.36 -2.41 -2.32
N ASN A 28 -20.51 -3.65 -1.86
CA ASN A 28 -20.63 -4.83 -2.74
C ASN A 28 -21.62 -5.84 -2.13
N GLU A 29 -22.65 -6.24 -2.89
CA GLU A 29 -23.63 -7.26 -2.47
C GLU A 29 -24.23 -7.05 -1.06
N GLY A 30 -24.52 -5.80 -0.70
CA GLY A 30 -25.08 -5.46 0.62
C GLY A 30 -24.05 -5.36 1.75
N ILE A 31 -22.77 -5.58 1.46
CA ILE A 31 -21.66 -5.39 2.40
C ILE A 31 -21.03 -4.00 2.15
N LEU A 32 -20.88 -3.22 3.22
CA LEU A 32 -20.14 -1.96 3.18
C LEU A 32 -18.69 -2.20 3.61
N LYS A 33 -17.74 -1.93 2.72
CA LYS A 33 -16.30 -1.89 3.01
C LYS A 33 -15.88 -0.45 3.30
N ILE A 34 -15.14 -0.24 4.38
CA ILE A 34 -14.45 1.02 4.67
C ILE A 34 -12.96 0.76 4.49
N ILE A 35 -12.30 1.55 3.63
CA ILE A 35 -10.91 1.31 3.21
C ILE A 35 -10.07 2.51 3.63
N PHE A 36 -9.01 2.26 4.38
CA PHE A 36 -8.04 3.25 4.81
C PHE A 36 -6.77 3.10 3.99
N TRP A 37 -6.39 4.15 3.26
CA TRP A 37 -5.27 4.12 2.34
C TRP A 37 -4.04 4.76 2.97
N TYR A 38 -2.91 4.06 2.90
CA TYR A 38 -1.62 4.53 3.38
C TYR A 38 -0.59 4.44 2.26
N VAL A 39 0.42 5.30 2.31
CA VAL A 39 1.61 5.21 1.45
C VAL A 39 2.76 4.69 2.30
N ALA A 40 3.44 3.66 1.82
CA ALA A 40 4.55 3.03 2.50
C ALA A 40 5.70 2.78 1.52
N SER A 41 6.90 2.67 2.08
CA SER A 41 8.09 2.20 1.35
C SER A 41 8.22 0.69 1.53
N ALA A 42 8.55 -0.02 0.46
CA ALA A 42 8.78 -1.46 0.47
C ALA A 42 10.03 -1.81 -0.35
N ASP A 43 10.67 -2.93 -0.01
CA ASP A 43 11.83 -3.49 -0.71
C ASP A 43 11.38 -4.54 -1.73
N SER A 44 11.69 -4.31 -3.01
CA SER A 44 11.32 -5.21 -4.11
C SER A 44 12.11 -6.51 -4.17
N THR A 45 13.15 -6.63 -3.36
CA THR A 45 14.00 -7.82 -3.29
C THR A 45 13.69 -8.68 -2.06
N ALA A 46 12.82 -8.21 -1.16
CA ALA A 46 12.43 -8.95 0.03
C ALA A 46 11.70 -10.25 -0.34
N VAL A 47 12.03 -11.34 0.35
CA VAL A 47 11.34 -12.62 0.20
C VAL A 47 9.92 -12.48 0.73
N ARG A 48 8.92 -12.91 -0.06
CA ARG A 48 7.50 -12.89 0.34
C ARG A 48 7.32 -13.78 1.57
N ASP A 49 6.68 -13.22 2.61
CA ASP A 49 6.27 -13.97 3.79
C ASP A 49 4.87 -14.56 3.54
N GLU A 50 4.80 -15.89 3.41
CA GLU A 50 3.56 -16.62 3.13
C GLU A 50 2.68 -16.70 4.38
N GLY A 51 1.34 -16.69 4.20
CA GLY A 51 0.38 -16.84 5.30
C GLY A 51 -0.04 -15.53 5.98
N THR A 52 0.38 -14.38 5.44
CA THR A 52 -0.12 -13.04 5.85
C THR A 52 -1.34 -12.58 5.04
N GLN A 53 -1.68 -13.29 3.96
CA GLN A 53 -2.87 -13.02 3.14
C GLN A 53 -4.10 -13.74 3.69
N GLU A 54 -5.30 -13.18 3.48
CA GLU A 54 -6.55 -13.88 3.77
C GLU A 54 -6.70 -15.11 2.86
N GLY A 55 -7.14 -16.25 3.40
CA GLY A 55 -7.08 -17.54 2.70
C GLY A 55 -7.94 -17.66 1.43
N HIS A 56 -8.80 -16.66 1.15
CA HIS A 56 -9.59 -16.56 -0.07
C HIS A 56 -9.07 -15.48 -1.05
N GLU A 57 -8.00 -14.76 -0.68
CA GLU A 57 -7.39 -13.72 -1.50
C GLU A 57 -6.26 -14.31 -2.35
N ASP A 58 -6.59 -14.59 -3.62
CA ASP A 58 -5.63 -15.01 -4.63
C ASP A 58 -5.14 -13.78 -5.40
N PHE A 59 -4.22 -13.02 -4.78
CA PHE A 59 -3.59 -11.85 -5.40
C PHE A 59 -2.08 -12.04 -5.56
N ASP A 60 -1.62 -11.78 -6.79
CA ASP A 60 -0.20 -11.63 -7.10
C ASP A 60 0.26 -10.21 -6.79
N THR A 61 1.45 -10.10 -6.19
CA THR A 61 2.12 -8.82 -5.98
C THR A 61 3.06 -8.57 -7.14
N ILE A 62 2.90 -7.42 -7.80
CA ILE A 62 3.76 -6.98 -8.90
C ILE A 62 4.37 -5.62 -8.59
N TRP A 63 5.57 -5.39 -9.13
CA TRP A 63 6.20 -4.06 -9.17
C TRP A 63 5.91 -3.46 -10.54
N ALA A 64 5.20 -2.33 -10.58
CA ALA A 64 4.77 -1.68 -11.81
C ALA A 64 5.27 -0.24 -11.89
N GLY A 65 5.42 0.26 -13.13
CA GLY A 65 5.69 1.66 -13.40
C GLY A 65 4.51 2.55 -12.98
N PHE A 66 4.80 3.80 -12.59
CA PHE A 66 3.76 4.76 -12.19
C PHE A 66 2.75 5.07 -13.31
N ASP A 67 3.17 4.95 -14.56
CA ASP A 67 2.39 5.10 -15.78
C ASP A 67 1.49 3.89 -16.10
N GLU A 68 1.73 2.74 -15.46
CA GLU A 68 0.97 1.50 -15.71
C GLU A 68 -0.18 1.31 -14.71
N VAL A 69 -0.14 2.01 -13.57
CA VAL A 69 -1.03 1.80 -12.41
C VAL A 69 -2.51 1.87 -12.76
N GLU A 70 -2.92 2.81 -13.61
CA GLU A 70 -4.33 2.97 -13.99
C GLU A 70 -4.85 1.82 -14.86
N SER A 71 -3.95 1.15 -15.60
CA SER A 71 -4.31 0.02 -16.45
C SER A 71 -4.41 -1.30 -15.69
N ILE A 72 -3.79 -1.37 -14.52
CA ILE A 72 -3.72 -2.57 -13.67
C ILE A 72 -4.88 -2.61 -12.67
N LEU A 73 -5.23 -1.46 -12.07
CA LEU A 73 -6.26 -1.40 -11.04
C LEU A 73 -7.66 -1.50 -11.65
N SER A 74 -8.48 -2.41 -11.14
CA SER A 74 -9.82 -2.69 -11.67
C SER A 74 -10.86 -1.62 -11.34
N PHE A 75 -10.71 -0.90 -10.23
CA PHE A 75 -11.71 0.03 -9.73
C PHE A 75 -11.26 1.49 -9.91
N ALA A 76 -12.15 2.33 -10.43
CA ALA A 76 -11.84 3.72 -10.76
C ALA A 76 -11.50 4.59 -9.53
N ASP A 77 -12.06 4.28 -8.37
CA ASP A 77 -11.71 4.94 -7.12
C ASP A 77 -10.29 4.55 -6.66
N ASP A 78 -9.92 3.27 -6.77
CA ASP A 78 -8.55 2.81 -6.49
C ASP A 78 -7.53 3.49 -7.42
N GLN A 79 -7.85 3.57 -8.73
CA GLN A 79 -7.03 4.29 -9.71
C GLN A 79 -6.84 5.77 -9.30
N SER A 80 -7.91 6.44 -8.86
CA SER A 80 -7.84 7.84 -8.44
C SER A 80 -6.98 8.03 -7.20
N ILE A 81 -7.12 7.18 -6.18
CA ILE A 81 -6.31 7.26 -4.97
C ILE A 81 -4.83 7.00 -5.29
N ALA A 82 -4.54 5.97 -6.10
CA ALA A 82 -3.17 5.64 -6.50
C ALA A 82 -2.51 6.77 -7.29
N ARG A 83 -3.25 7.43 -8.20
CA ARG A 83 -2.77 8.60 -8.94
C ARG A 83 -2.36 9.75 -8.00
N GLU A 84 -3.20 10.08 -7.02
CA GLU A 84 -2.90 11.15 -6.05
C GLU A 84 -1.71 10.80 -5.14
N ALA A 85 -1.58 9.54 -4.75
CA ALA A 85 -0.43 9.05 -3.99
C ALA A 85 0.87 9.23 -4.80
N ILE A 86 0.89 8.81 -6.06
CA ILE A 86 2.03 8.96 -6.98
C ILE A 86 2.41 10.43 -7.16
N MET A 87 1.41 11.30 -7.40
CA MET A 87 1.65 12.73 -7.55
C MET A 87 2.25 13.35 -6.28
N THR A 88 1.80 12.90 -5.11
CA THR A 88 2.35 13.35 -3.82
C THR A 88 3.80 12.91 -3.64
N VAL A 89 4.13 11.66 -3.94
CA VAL A 89 5.51 11.16 -3.88
C VAL A 89 6.42 11.94 -4.83
N ARG A 90 5.99 12.16 -6.08
CA ARG A 90 6.75 12.95 -7.07
C ARG A 90 6.98 14.39 -6.62
N ARG A 91 5.97 15.06 -6.04
CA ARG A 91 6.13 16.41 -5.47
C ARG A 91 7.16 16.43 -4.35
N GLY A 92 7.14 15.42 -3.48
CA GLY A 92 8.12 15.28 -2.40
C GLY A 92 9.55 15.13 -2.91
N GLN A 93 9.77 14.38 -3.99
CA GLN A 93 11.10 14.19 -4.60
C GLN A 93 11.66 15.46 -5.26
N LEU A 94 10.81 16.35 -5.77
CA LEU A 94 11.21 17.62 -6.40
C LEU A 94 11.51 18.74 -5.39
N ALA A 95 11.18 18.53 -4.11
CA ALA A 95 11.38 19.50 -3.04
C ALA A 95 12.71 19.30 -2.26
N ILE A 96 13.56 18.38 -2.72
CA ILE A 96 14.85 18.00 -2.11
C ILE A 96 15.99 18.35 -3.06
#